data_AF-A0A5E6YAG2-F1
#
_entry.id   AF-A0A5E6YAG2-F1
#
_cell.length_a   1.000
_cell.length_b   1.000
_cell.length_c   1.000
_cell.angle_alpha   90.00
_cell.angle_beta   90.00
_cell.angle_gamma   90.00
#
_symmetry.space_group_name_H-M   'P 1'
#
loop_
_entity.id
_entity.type
_entity.pdbx_description
1 polymer ?
#
loop_
_entity_poly.entity_id
_entity_poly.type
_entity_poly.pdbx_seq_one_letter_code
_entity_poly.pdbx_strand_id
1 'polypeptide(L)'
;MKLINARQVWTEAQHESNVSISAVVIDRAESAPLKTGGRIGKREAQFPALGSEQGEEAGRFAVPGQRFSISETRRTSAGRSTARAAHLATIGKVLRAIDTLPFQVQQFGHYLYHPAMNMKHLLNAVLLVTAKAALPDLTSAKRVKAQYLVTLALQSYKGEVAGACEWGPARVAAEMNTFFGVVIDPKNWTRDWLDLWGSLRKVIKEVDIQAQQPLWQVIHSENNQEAA
;
A
#
# COMPACT_ATOMS: atom_id res chain seq x y z
N MET A 1 -7.37 -4.03 6.85
CA MET A 1 -6.41 -2.91 6.72
C MET A 1 -7.22 -1.71 6.31
N LYS A 2 -7.04 -0.52 6.91
CA LYS A 2 -7.73 0.68 6.39
C LYS A 2 -6.96 1.20 5.19
N LEU A 3 -7.56 1.08 4.01
CA LEU A 3 -6.96 1.48 2.74
C LEU A 3 -7.18 2.98 2.51
N ILE A 4 -6.29 3.81 3.07
CA ILE A 4 -6.43 5.28 3.06
C ILE A 4 -5.60 5.92 1.95
N ASN A 5 -4.37 5.45 1.73
CA ASN A 5 -3.43 6.07 0.80
C ASN A 5 -2.58 5.01 0.09
N ALA A 6 -2.51 5.06 -1.25
CA ALA A 6 -1.72 4.16 -2.09
C ALA A 6 -0.25 4.04 -1.63
N ARG A 7 0.35 5.15 -1.21
CA ARG A 7 1.75 5.17 -0.75
C ARG A 7 1.97 4.37 0.54
N GLN A 8 1.07 4.57 1.51
CA GLN A 8 1.10 3.85 2.78
C GLN A 8 0.83 2.36 2.57
N VAL A 9 -0.16 2.04 1.73
CA VAL A 9 -0.52 0.66 1.39
C VAL A 9 0.63 -0.08 0.70
N TRP A 10 1.40 0.61 -0.16
CA TRP A 10 2.63 0.03 -0.73
C TRP A 10 3.63 -0.34 0.37
N THR A 11 3.94 0.58 1.26
CA THR A 11 4.91 0.33 2.35
C THR A 11 4.44 -0.80 3.28
N GLU A 12 3.16 -0.80 3.69
CA GLU A 12 2.57 -1.83 4.55
C GLU A 12 2.63 -3.22 3.90
N ALA A 13 2.35 -3.32 2.60
CA ALA A 13 2.41 -4.61 1.88
C ALA A 13 3.82 -5.24 1.89
N GLN A 14 4.88 -4.43 1.99
CA GLN A 14 6.26 -4.93 2.02
C GLN A 14 6.71 -5.40 3.41
N HIS A 15 6.10 -4.88 4.48
CA HIS A 15 6.45 -5.26 5.86
C HIS A 15 6.02 -6.69 6.23
N GLU A 16 4.96 -7.20 5.62
CA GLU A 16 4.35 -8.49 5.98
C GLU A 16 4.58 -9.60 4.96
N SER A 17 5.57 -9.47 4.06
CA SER A 17 5.81 -10.33 2.89
C SER A 17 5.98 -11.83 3.20
N ASN A 18 4.86 -12.50 3.47
CA ASN A 18 4.66 -13.94 3.44
C ASN A 18 3.85 -14.26 2.18
N VAL A 19 4.44 -14.02 1.01
CA VAL A 19 3.81 -14.11 -0.32
C VAL A 19 3.11 -15.47 -0.54
N SER A 20 3.65 -16.55 0.05
CA SER A 20 3.06 -17.89 -0.02
C SER A 20 1.80 -18.07 0.84
N ILE A 21 1.68 -17.34 1.96
CA ILE A 21 0.55 -17.44 2.88
C ILE A 21 -0.61 -16.59 2.37
N SER A 22 -0.34 -15.40 1.84
CA SER A 22 -1.38 -14.50 1.33
C SER A 22 -2.10 -15.05 0.09
N ALA A 23 -1.38 -15.67 -0.85
CA ALA A 23 -1.98 -16.29 -2.03
C ALA A 23 -2.92 -17.45 -1.65
N VAL A 24 -2.49 -18.36 -0.78
CA VAL A 24 -3.31 -19.47 -0.28
C VAL A 24 -4.52 -18.97 0.51
N VAL A 25 -4.41 -17.82 1.19
CA VAL A 25 -5.53 -17.21 1.91
C VAL A 25 -6.55 -16.59 0.96
N ILE A 26 -6.13 -16.00 -0.17
CA ILE A 26 -7.04 -15.50 -1.22
C ILE A 26 -7.83 -16.67 -1.83
N ASP A 27 -7.16 -17.74 -2.25
CA ASP A 27 -7.83 -18.94 -2.80
C ASP A 27 -8.80 -19.57 -1.79
N ARG A 28 -8.46 -19.54 -0.49
CA ARG A 28 -9.36 -20.00 0.58
C ARG A 28 -10.51 -19.05 0.86
N ALA A 29 -10.34 -17.75 0.66
CA ALA A 29 -11.41 -16.77 0.82
C ALA A 29 -12.41 -16.85 -0.33
N GLU A 30 -11.94 -17.04 -1.57
CA GLU A 30 -12.80 -17.23 -2.75
C GLU A 30 -13.59 -18.55 -2.68
N SER A 31 -12.99 -19.60 -2.12
CA SER A 31 -13.65 -20.90 -1.92
C SER A 31 -14.47 -21.01 -0.62
N ALA A 32 -14.45 -19.98 0.24
CA ALA A 32 -15.20 -20.02 1.50
C ALA A 32 -16.71 -19.87 1.23
N PRO A 33 -17.56 -20.78 1.72
CA PRO A 33 -19.01 -20.63 1.57
C PRO A 33 -19.47 -19.37 2.32
N LEU A 34 -20.04 -18.42 1.57
CA LEU A 34 -20.74 -17.27 2.12
C LEU A 34 -21.85 -17.80 3.04
N LYS A 35 -21.69 -17.66 4.35
CA LYS A 35 -22.78 -17.92 5.30
C LYS A 35 -23.79 -16.80 5.17
N THR A 36 -24.66 -16.90 4.17
CA THR A 36 -25.87 -16.08 4.05
C THR A 36 -26.65 -16.24 5.35
N GLY A 37 -26.92 -15.12 6.02
CA GLY A 37 -27.59 -15.10 7.30
C GLY A 37 -28.97 -15.75 7.21
N GLY A 38 -29.07 -17.03 7.57
CA GLY A 38 -30.34 -17.71 7.74
C GLY A 38 -31.20 -16.94 8.73
N ARG A 39 -32.44 -16.61 8.32
CA ARG A 39 -33.44 -15.98 9.19
C ARG A 39 -33.60 -16.83 10.45
N ILE A 40 -33.59 -16.15 11.59
CA ILE A 40 -33.77 -16.76 12.90
C ILE A 40 -35.18 -17.37 12.95
N GLY A 41 -35.26 -18.70 12.94
CA GLY A 41 -36.51 -19.42 13.22
C GLY A 41 -36.90 -19.24 14.68
N LYS A 42 -38.16 -18.90 14.94
CA LYS A 42 -38.74 -18.93 16.29
C LYS A 42 -38.82 -20.40 16.74
N ARG A 43 -38.42 -20.69 17.99
CA ARG A 43 -38.60 -22.03 18.59
C ARG A 43 -39.68 -21.94 19.66
N GLU A 44 -40.62 -22.87 19.64
CA GLU A 44 -41.58 -23.04 20.73
C GLU A 44 -40.89 -23.83 21.84
N ALA A 45 -40.79 -23.22 23.02
CA ALA A 45 -40.32 -23.90 24.22
C ALA A 45 -41.54 -24.31 25.06
N GLN A 46 -41.60 -25.58 25.42
CA GLN A 46 -42.65 -26.15 26.25
C GLN A 46 -42.06 -26.40 27.64
N PHE A 47 -42.57 -25.70 28.65
CA PHE A 47 -42.16 -25.90 30.04
C PHE A 47 -43.26 -26.66 30.80
N PRO A 48 -42.91 -27.71 31.58
CA PRO A 48 -43.86 -28.33 32.49
C PRO A 48 -44.20 -27.33 33.61
N ALA A 49 -45.49 -27.19 33.93
CA ALA A 49 -45.94 -26.35 35.03
C ALA A 49 -45.34 -26.86 36.35
N LEU A 50 -44.76 -25.95 37.15
CA LEU A 50 -44.30 -26.30 38.49
C LEU A 50 -45.53 -26.55 39.38
N GLY A 51 -45.78 -27.81 39.71
CA GLY A 51 -46.61 -28.18 40.87
C GLY A 51 -47.98 -28.83 40.60
N SER A 52 -48.11 -29.79 39.67
CA SER A 52 -49.25 -30.72 39.69
C SER A 52 -48.86 -32.13 39.25
N GLU A 53 -49.23 -33.14 40.06
CA GLU A 53 -49.06 -34.58 39.78
C GLU A 53 -50.05 -35.12 38.73
N GLN A 54 -50.81 -34.24 38.05
CA GLN A 54 -51.68 -34.60 36.95
C GLN A 54 -51.42 -33.63 35.80
N GLY A 55 -51.09 -34.22 34.64
CA GLY A 55 -50.64 -33.52 33.46
C GLY A 55 -51.74 -32.65 32.85
N GLU A 56 -51.77 -31.37 33.23
CA GLU A 56 -52.47 -30.32 32.52
C GLU A 56 -51.51 -29.25 31.98
N GLU A 57 -52.01 -28.55 30.97
CA GLU A 57 -51.29 -28.14 29.76
C GLU A 57 -50.04 -27.28 29.97
N ALA A 58 -48.95 -27.72 29.33
CA ALA A 58 -47.72 -26.95 29.26
C ALA A 58 -47.92 -25.65 28.48
N GLY A 59 -47.70 -24.51 29.15
CA GLY A 59 -47.67 -23.20 28.50
C GLY A 59 -46.61 -23.18 27.40
N ARG A 60 -47.04 -23.02 26.14
CA ARG A 60 -46.16 -22.86 24.99
C ARG A 60 -45.85 -21.38 24.83
N PHE A 61 -44.58 -21.02 24.96
CA PHE A 61 -44.12 -19.65 24.72
C PHE A 61 -43.19 -19.62 23.50
N ALA A 62 -43.43 -18.66 22.61
CA ALA A 62 -42.56 -18.43 21.46
C ALA A 62 -41.30 -17.69 21.91
N VAL A 63 -40.16 -18.39 21.96
CA VAL A 63 -38.88 -17.79 22.33
C VAL A 63 -38.16 -17.33 21.06
N PRO A 64 -37.71 -16.06 20.97
CA PRO A 64 -36.85 -15.63 19.89
C PRO A 64 -35.58 -16.49 19.86
N GLY A 65 -35.29 -17.12 18.72
CA GLY A 65 -34.07 -17.91 18.58
C GLY A 65 -32.84 -17.04 18.86
N GLN A 66 -32.12 -17.32 19.95
CA GLN A 66 -30.89 -16.60 20.25
C GLN A 66 -29.77 -17.14 19.38
N ARG A 67 -29.10 -16.25 18.62
CA ARG A 67 -27.82 -16.60 18.00
C ARG A 67 -26.81 -16.77 19.12
N PHE A 68 -26.56 -18.01 19.53
CA PHE A 68 -25.31 -18.32 20.19
C PHE A 68 -24.22 -18.19 19.13
N SER A 69 -23.52 -17.06 19.09
CA SER A 69 -22.19 -17.06 18.49
C SER A 69 -21.39 -18.01 19.36
N ILE A 70 -21.20 -19.25 18.91
CA ILE A 70 -20.18 -20.12 19.48
C ILE A 70 -18.87 -19.46 19.08
N SER A 71 -18.43 -18.49 19.88
CA SER A 71 -17.02 -18.17 19.94
C SER A 71 -16.37 -19.44 20.43
N GLU A 72 -15.61 -20.07 19.55
CA GLU A 72 -14.86 -21.27 19.89
C GLU A 72 -14.00 -20.95 21.12
N THR A 73 -14.32 -21.55 22.27
CA THR A 73 -13.66 -21.28 23.56
C THR A 73 -12.26 -21.89 23.62
N ARG A 74 -11.82 -22.60 22.57
CA ARG A 74 -10.42 -22.90 22.36
C ARG A 74 -9.74 -21.58 22.01
N ARG A 75 -8.91 -21.07 22.92
CA ARG A 75 -7.98 -19.97 22.64
C ARG A 75 -7.31 -20.26 21.29
N THR A 76 -7.73 -19.56 20.24
CA THR A 76 -7.02 -19.62 18.97
C THR A 76 -5.59 -19.19 19.29
N SER A 77 -4.61 -20.03 18.92
CA SER A 77 -3.20 -19.71 19.06
C SER A 77 -2.99 -18.28 18.56
N ALA A 78 -2.39 -17.41 19.39
CA ALA A 78 -2.15 -16.01 19.05
C ALA A 78 -1.61 -15.92 17.61
N GLY A 79 -2.44 -15.43 16.67
CA GLY A 79 -2.11 -15.39 15.25
C GLY A 79 -3.10 -16.01 14.26
N ARG A 80 -4.23 -16.60 14.69
CA ARG A 80 -5.30 -17.11 13.79
C ARG A 80 -6.61 -16.30 13.87
N SER A 81 -6.52 -14.96 13.83
CA SER A 81 -7.72 -14.12 13.75
C SER A 81 -8.19 -13.97 12.30
N THR A 82 -9.51 -13.97 12.09
CA THR A 82 -10.13 -13.67 10.79
C THR A 82 -9.68 -12.30 10.25
N ALA A 83 -9.46 -11.33 11.14
CA ALA A 83 -8.91 -10.03 10.82
C ALA A 83 -7.50 -10.10 10.20
N ARG A 84 -6.62 -10.99 10.71
CA ARG A 84 -5.29 -11.19 10.14
C ARG A 84 -5.35 -11.91 8.78
N ALA A 85 -6.26 -12.87 8.62
CA ALA A 85 -6.48 -13.51 7.32
C ALA A 85 -6.96 -12.49 6.27
N ALA A 86 -7.92 -11.64 6.63
CA ALA A 86 -8.36 -10.54 5.77
C ALA A 86 -7.21 -9.55 5.47
N HIS A 87 -6.37 -9.23 6.46
CA HIS A 87 -5.18 -8.40 6.27
C HIS A 87 -4.23 -8.98 5.21
N LEU A 88 -3.85 -10.25 5.36
CA LEU A 88 -2.97 -10.94 4.42
C LEU A 88 -3.59 -11.06 3.02
N ALA A 89 -4.91 -11.27 2.92
CA ALA A 89 -5.61 -11.27 1.64
C ALA A 89 -5.52 -9.90 0.96
N THR A 90 -5.75 -8.81 1.70
CA THR A 90 -5.62 -7.44 1.15
C THR A 90 -4.18 -7.15 0.70
N ILE A 91 -3.17 -7.58 1.45
CA ILE A 91 -1.76 -7.46 1.05
C ILE A 91 -1.48 -8.25 -0.23
N GLY A 92 -2.01 -9.46 -0.37
CA GLY A 92 -1.84 -10.26 -1.58
C GLY A 92 -2.43 -9.58 -2.82
N LYS A 93 -3.61 -8.96 -2.71
CA LYS A 93 -4.21 -8.15 -3.80
C LYS A 93 -3.31 -6.97 -4.18
N VAL A 94 -2.76 -6.26 -3.20
CA VAL A 94 -1.83 -5.14 -3.41
C VAL A 94 -0.54 -5.59 -4.10
N LEU A 95 0.09 -6.65 -3.62
CA LEU A 95 1.32 -7.18 -4.22
C LEU A 95 1.08 -7.63 -5.67
N ARG A 96 -0.05 -8.30 -5.94
CA ARG A 96 -0.44 -8.67 -7.31
C ARG A 96 -0.64 -7.43 -8.19
N ALA A 97 -1.23 -6.36 -7.65
CA ALA A 97 -1.39 -5.10 -8.38
C ALA A 97 -0.04 -4.44 -8.68
N ILE A 98 0.92 -4.49 -7.74
CA ILE A 98 2.29 -4.02 -7.94
C ILE A 98 3.00 -4.83 -9.04
N ASP A 99 2.78 -6.14 -9.09
CA ASP A 99 3.37 -7.03 -10.10
C ASP A 99 2.82 -6.80 -11.53
N THR A 100 1.69 -6.11 -11.67
CA THR A 100 1.20 -5.68 -13.00
C THR A 100 2.00 -4.53 -13.61
N LEU A 101 2.77 -3.80 -12.81
CA LEU A 101 3.56 -2.65 -13.29
C LEU A 101 4.77 -3.12 -14.12
N PRO A 102 5.21 -2.33 -15.12
CA PRO A 102 6.49 -2.56 -15.76
C PRO A 102 7.61 -2.58 -14.73
N PHE A 103 8.57 -3.50 -14.90
CA PHE A 103 9.65 -3.73 -13.95
C PHE A 103 10.34 -2.43 -13.50
N GLN A 104 10.64 -1.50 -14.42
CA GLN A 104 11.29 -0.24 -14.05
C GLN A 104 10.44 0.65 -13.14
N VAL A 105 9.12 0.71 -13.38
CA VAL A 105 8.18 1.47 -12.53
C VAL A 105 8.02 0.79 -11.17
N GLN A 106 8.04 -0.54 -11.13
CA GLN A 106 8.06 -1.30 -9.88
C GLN A 106 9.32 -1.00 -9.05
N GLN A 107 10.51 -1.00 -9.67
CA GLN A 107 11.76 -0.65 -9.01
C GLN A 107 11.77 0.80 -8.50
N PHE A 108 11.17 1.72 -9.26
CA PHE A 108 10.98 3.10 -8.82
C PHE A 108 10.04 3.20 -7.60
N GLY A 109 8.91 2.49 -7.61
CA GLY A 109 8.01 2.41 -6.46
C GLY A 109 8.72 1.84 -5.23
N HIS A 110 9.54 0.79 -5.40
CA HIS A 110 10.37 0.24 -4.32
C HIS A 110 11.41 1.24 -3.81
N TYR A 111 12.02 2.05 -4.67
CA TYR A 111 12.94 3.11 -4.24
C TYR A 111 12.27 4.12 -3.29
N LEU A 112 11.01 4.50 -3.58
CA LEU A 112 10.24 5.47 -2.79
C LEU A 112 9.66 4.86 -1.50
N TYR A 113 9.05 3.68 -1.60
CA TYR A 113 8.14 3.16 -0.57
C TYR A 113 8.61 1.90 0.15
N HIS A 114 9.63 1.20 -0.37
CA HIS A 114 10.10 -0.04 0.25
C HIS A 114 10.91 0.26 1.52
N PRO A 115 10.63 -0.42 2.66
CA PRO A 115 11.33 -0.15 3.93
C PRO A 115 12.81 -0.56 3.90
N ALA A 116 13.16 -1.58 3.13
CA ALA A 116 14.54 -2.02 2.91
C ALA A 116 15.00 -1.69 1.48
N MET A 117 15.30 -0.41 1.22
CA MET A 117 15.74 0.04 -0.11
C MET A 117 17.18 -0.41 -0.40
N ASN A 118 17.39 -0.99 -1.58
CA ASN A 118 18.69 -1.45 -2.08
C ASN A 118 19.22 -0.55 -3.21
N MET A 119 20.53 -0.59 -3.44
CA MET A 119 21.19 0.15 -4.53
C MET A 119 20.58 -0.14 -5.91
N LYS A 120 20.11 -1.37 -6.15
CA LYS A 120 19.43 -1.75 -7.39
C LYS A 120 18.18 -0.89 -7.66
N HIS A 121 17.39 -0.58 -6.63
CA HIS A 121 16.21 0.26 -6.78
C HIS A 121 16.61 1.69 -7.15
N LEU A 122 17.64 2.23 -6.49
CA LEU A 122 18.17 3.56 -6.79
C LEU A 122 18.68 3.65 -8.24
N LEU A 123 19.53 2.73 -8.67
CA LEU A 123 20.11 2.76 -10.03
C LEU A 123 19.04 2.63 -11.11
N ASN A 124 18.07 1.74 -10.92
CA ASN A 124 16.96 1.59 -11.86
C ASN A 124 16.04 2.82 -11.87
N ALA A 125 15.79 3.45 -10.73
CA ALA A 125 15.02 4.69 -10.66
C ALA A 125 15.72 5.85 -11.38
N VAL A 126 17.03 6.02 -11.16
CA VAL A 126 17.85 7.03 -11.85
C VAL A 126 17.82 6.79 -13.36
N LEU A 127 18.00 5.55 -13.81
CA LEU A 127 17.97 5.20 -15.22
C LEU A 127 16.61 5.49 -15.87
N LEU A 128 15.51 5.12 -15.20
CA LEU A 128 14.15 5.38 -15.68
C LEU A 128 13.87 6.88 -15.82
N VAL A 129 14.21 7.68 -14.80
CA VAL A 129 13.99 9.13 -14.84
C VAL A 129 14.88 9.77 -15.90
N THR A 130 16.14 9.35 -16.01
CA THR A 130 17.06 9.86 -17.04
C THR A 130 16.53 9.57 -18.45
N ALA A 131 16.00 8.37 -18.67
CA ALA A 131 15.41 7.98 -19.95
C ALA A 131 14.15 8.80 -20.29
N LYS A 132 13.29 9.07 -19.30
CA LYS A 132 12.05 9.84 -19.50
C LYS A 132 12.26 11.35 -19.58
N ALA A 133 13.28 11.89 -18.90
CA ALA A 133 13.54 13.32 -18.84
C ALA A 133 14.11 13.92 -20.12
N ALA A 134 14.53 13.08 -21.09
CA ALA A 134 15.07 13.49 -22.39
C ALA A 134 16.03 14.70 -22.24
N LEU A 135 17.13 14.48 -21.51
CA LEU A 135 18.09 15.54 -21.19
C LEU A 135 18.48 16.29 -22.48
N PRO A 136 18.47 17.64 -22.48
CA PRO A 136 18.80 18.40 -23.67
C PRO A 136 20.23 18.13 -24.12
N ASP A 137 20.55 18.47 -25.38
CA ASP A 137 21.90 18.38 -25.93
C ASP A 137 22.84 19.36 -25.22
N LEU A 138 23.36 18.89 -24.09
CA LEU A 138 24.29 19.60 -23.23
C LEU A 138 25.72 19.23 -23.60
N THR A 139 26.64 20.17 -23.37
CA THR A 139 28.09 19.88 -23.41
C THR A 139 28.44 18.74 -22.46
N SER A 140 29.51 18.00 -22.75
CA SER A 140 29.91 16.82 -21.96
C SER A 140 30.02 17.12 -20.45
N ALA A 141 30.61 18.27 -20.09
CA ALA A 141 30.73 18.70 -18.70
C ALA A 141 29.39 19.02 -18.03
N LYS A 142 28.47 19.69 -18.75
CA LYS A 142 27.14 20.03 -18.22
C LYS A 142 26.22 18.81 -18.14
N ARG A 143 26.43 17.83 -19.03
CA ARG A 143 25.72 16.54 -19.04
C ARG A 143 26.02 15.70 -17.79
N VAL A 144 27.27 15.62 -17.36
CA VAL A 144 27.65 14.91 -16.12
C VAL A 144 26.96 15.51 -14.91
N LYS A 145 26.96 16.85 -14.80
CA LYS A 145 26.25 17.56 -13.72
C LYS A 145 24.74 17.33 -13.78
N ALA A 146 24.15 17.30 -14.97
CA ALA A 146 22.74 17.00 -15.16
C ALA A 146 22.38 15.57 -14.70
N GLN A 147 23.24 14.58 -14.94
CA GLN A 147 23.04 13.21 -14.45
C GLN A 147 23.06 13.15 -12.91
N TYR A 148 23.95 13.88 -12.26
CA TYR A 148 23.96 13.95 -10.79
C TYR A 148 22.72 14.66 -10.24
N LEU A 149 22.21 15.69 -10.94
CA LEU A 149 20.96 16.35 -10.57
C LEU A 149 19.75 15.41 -10.59
N VAL A 150 19.72 14.39 -11.45
CA VAL A 150 18.65 13.37 -11.43
C VAL A 150 18.59 12.66 -10.07
N THR A 151 19.76 12.29 -9.53
CA THR A 151 19.85 11.59 -8.24
C THR A 151 19.40 12.50 -7.10
N LEU A 152 19.81 13.77 -7.11
CA LEU A 152 19.39 14.74 -6.09
C LEU A 152 17.89 15.08 -6.18
N ALA A 153 17.34 15.18 -7.39
CA ALA A 153 15.90 15.38 -7.59
C ALA A 153 15.08 14.21 -7.04
N LEU A 154 15.56 12.97 -7.25
CA LEU A 154 14.95 11.77 -6.67
C LEU A 154 15.02 11.74 -5.14
N GLN A 155 16.12 12.19 -4.54
CA GLN A 155 16.25 12.28 -3.09
C GLN A 155 15.36 13.38 -2.49
N SER A 156 15.30 14.56 -3.13
CA SER A 156 14.37 15.64 -2.75
C SER A 156 12.94 15.13 -2.77
N TYR A 157 12.52 14.51 -3.88
CA TYR A 157 11.17 13.99 -4.04
C TYR A 157 10.82 12.91 -3.02
N LYS A 158 11.77 12.01 -2.72
CA LYS A 158 11.58 11.00 -1.67
C LYS A 158 11.35 11.64 -0.30
N GLY A 159 12.05 12.74 0.02
CA GLY A 159 11.79 13.53 1.21
C GLY A 159 10.40 14.18 1.19
N GLU A 160 10.00 14.78 0.07
CA GLU A 160 8.67 15.39 -0.11
C GLU A 160 7.53 14.39 0.10
N VAL A 161 7.71 13.16 -0.40
CA VAL A 161 6.76 12.07 -0.21
C VAL A 161 6.59 11.71 1.28
N ALA A 162 7.64 11.85 2.08
CA ALA A 162 7.63 11.65 3.53
C ALA A 162 7.17 12.90 4.32
N GLY A 163 6.82 13.99 3.64
CA GLY A 163 6.34 15.23 4.26
C GLY A 163 7.42 16.29 4.52
N ALA A 164 8.64 16.12 4.01
CA ALA A 164 9.67 17.15 4.07
C ALA A 164 9.44 18.26 3.03
N CYS A 165 10.01 19.44 3.28
CA CYS A 165 10.02 20.51 2.29
C CYS A 165 10.92 20.16 1.09
N GLU A 166 10.56 20.66 -0.08
CA GLU A 166 11.39 20.61 -1.29
C GLU A 166 12.78 21.20 -1.01
N TRP A 167 13.79 20.61 -1.64
CA TRP A 167 15.16 21.10 -1.51
C TRP A 167 15.36 22.40 -2.30
N GLY A 168 15.84 23.43 -1.60
CA GLY A 168 16.26 24.67 -2.24
C GLY A 168 17.65 24.56 -2.90
N PRO A 169 18.04 25.53 -3.75
CA PRO A 169 19.30 25.52 -4.50
C PRO A 169 20.55 25.38 -3.63
N ALA A 170 20.55 26.01 -2.45
CA ALA A 170 21.67 25.94 -1.50
C ALA A 170 21.88 24.51 -0.98
N ARG A 171 20.78 23.79 -0.69
CA ARG A 171 20.85 22.38 -0.26
C ARG A 171 21.31 21.48 -1.39
N VAL A 172 20.76 21.66 -2.60
CA VAL A 172 21.19 20.89 -3.77
C VAL A 172 22.68 21.09 -4.05
N ALA A 173 23.19 22.32 -3.98
CA ALA A 173 24.61 22.60 -4.16
C ALA A 173 25.50 21.97 -3.08
N ALA A 174 25.06 22.01 -1.81
CA ALA A 174 25.78 21.37 -0.71
C ALA A 174 25.85 19.84 -0.89
N GLU A 175 24.72 19.20 -1.20
CA GLU A 175 24.65 17.74 -1.40
C GLU A 175 25.42 17.31 -2.66
N MET A 176 25.39 18.13 -3.72
CA MET A 176 26.20 17.88 -4.92
C MET A 176 27.69 17.82 -4.61
N ASN A 177 28.18 18.72 -3.74
CA ASN A 177 29.56 18.73 -3.31
C ASN A 177 29.89 17.54 -2.39
N THR A 178 29.01 17.23 -1.43
CA THR A 178 29.21 16.13 -0.48
C THR A 178 29.22 14.75 -1.15
N PHE A 179 28.27 14.48 -2.06
CA PHE A 179 28.15 13.16 -2.68
C PHE A 179 29.03 12.98 -3.91
N PHE A 180 29.19 14.03 -4.73
CA PHE A 180 29.86 13.93 -6.03
C PHE A 180 31.15 14.74 -6.14
N GLY A 181 31.50 15.55 -5.12
CA GLY A 181 32.66 16.44 -5.17
C GLY A 181 32.52 17.56 -6.21
N VAL A 182 31.30 17.83 -6.70
CA VAL A 182 31.05 18.80 -7.75
C VAL A 182 30.48 20.09 -7.17
N VAL A 183 31.17 21.19 -7.43
CA VAL A 183 30.71 22.52 -7.04
C VAL A 183 29.71 23.08 -8.06
N ILE A 184 28.58 23.55 -7.56
CA ILE A 184 27.57 24.34 -8.27
C ILE A 184 27.43 25.66 -7.52
N ASP A 185 27.50 26.79 -8.24
CA ASP A 185 27.22 28.09 -7.66
C ASP A 185 25.70 28.30 -7.53
N PRO A 186 25.15 28.44 -6.31
CA PRO A 186 23.72 28.67 -6.12
C PRO A 186 23.23 29.97 -6.75
N LYS A 187 24.11 30.98 -6.95
CA LYS A 187 23.71 32.27 -7.53
C LYS A 187 23.29 32.15 -8.99
N ASN A 188 23.87 31.21 -9.73
CA ASN A 188 23.55 30.96 -11.14
C ASN A 188 22.45 29.92 -11.35
N TRP A 189 21.82 29.44 -10.27
CA TRP A 189 20.82 28.37 -10.31
C TRP A 189 19.66 28.67 -11.26
N THR A 190 19.09 29.87 -11.17
CA THR A 190 17.92 30.30 -11.95
C THR A 190 18.17 30.20 -13.46
N ARG A 191 19.40 30.51 -13.91
CA ARG A 191 19.77 30.49 -15.32
C ARG A 191 20.11 29.08 -15.81
N ASP A 192 20.86 28.32 -15.01
CA ASP A 192 21.55 27.13 -15.52
C ASP A 192 20.78 25.83 -15.25
N TRP A 193 19.99 25.78 -14.18
CA TRP A 193 19.47 24.53 -13.61
C TRP A 193 17.98 24.55 -13.25
N LEU A 194 17.35 25.72 -13.09
CA LEU A 194 15.96 25.82 -12.63
C LEU A 194 14.98 25.07 -13.55
N ASP A 195 15.08 25.27 -14.85
CA ASP A 195 14.18 24.62 -15.83
C ASP A 195 14.38 23.10 -15.85
N LEU A 196 15.64 22.64 -15.79
CA LEU A 196 15.96 21.22 -15.71
C LEU A 196 15.46 20.60 -14.40
N TRP A 197 15.60 21.30 -13.28
CA TRP A 197 15.11 20.84 -11.99
C TRP A 197 13.58 20.70 -12.00
N GLY A 198 12.88 21.70 -12.53
CA GLY A 198 11.43 21.67 -12.69
C GLY A 198 10.96 20.53 -13.60
N SER A 199 11.63 20.31 -14.72
CA SER A 199 11.29 19.21 -15.65
C SER A 199 11.53 17.84 -15.02
N LEU A 200 12.66 17.64 -14.34
CA LEU A 200 12.97 16.40 -13.62
C LEU A 200 11.92 16.10 -12.56
N ARG A 201 11.50 17.09 -11.77
CA ARG A 201 10.46 16.92 -10.76
C ARG A 201 9.12 16.54 -11.38
N LYS A 202 8.75 17.17 -12.50
CA LYS A 202 7.52 16.82 -13.23
C LYS A 202 7.56 15.36 -13.69
N VAL A 203 8.66 14.91 -14.29
CA VAL A 203 8.83 13.52 -14.72
C VAL A 203 8.74 12.57 -13.53
N ILE A 204 9.44 12.84 -12.43
CA ILE A 204 9.40 11.99 -11.23
C ILE A 204 7.97 11.87 -10.70
N LYS A 205 7.22 12.98 -10.64
CA LYS A 205 5.82 12.99 -10.21
C LYS A 205 4.92 12.19 -11.15
N GLU A 206 5.12 12.26 -12.46
CA GLU A 206 4.37 11.46 -13.42
C GLU A 206 4.66 9.96 -13.26
N VAL A 207 5.91 9.57 -13.05
CA VAL A 207 6.26 8.17 -12.76
C VAL A 207 5.65 7.70 -11.44
N ASP A 208 5.63 8.56 -10.42
CA ASP A 208 5.00 8.24 -9.14
C ASP A 208 3.49 8.02 -9.27
N ILE A 209 2.79 8.85 -10.04
CA ILE A 209 1.36 8.65 -10.34
C ILE A 209 1.15 7.32 -11.05
N GLN A 210 2.00 6.97 -12.02
CA GLN A 210 1.95 5.68 -12.72
C GLN A 210 2.15 4.50 -11.75
N ALA A 211 3.08 4.60 -10.81
CA ALA A 211 3.31 3.56 -9.81
C ALA A 211 2.12 3.39 -8.87
N GLN A 212 1.42 4.47 -8.51
CA GLN A 212 0.28 4.41 -7.61
C GLN A 212 -1.03 3.95 -8.27
N GLN A 213 -1.18 4.14 -9.58
CA GLN A 213 -2.42 3.86 -10.33
C GLN A 213 -3.04 2.48 -10.02
N PRO A 214 -2.31 1.34 -10.07
CA PRO A 214 -2.91 0.04 -9.77
C PRO A 214 -3.34 -0.10 -8.30
N LEU A 215 -2.66 0.56 -7.36
CA LEU A 215 -3.08 0.54 -5.96
C LEU A 215 -4.36 1.36 -5.74
N TRP A 216 -4.52 2.49 -6.43
CA TRP A 216 -5.77 3.25 -6.38
C TRP A 216 -6.97 2.41 -6.83
N GLN A 217 -6.80 1.58 -7.85
CA GLN A 217 -7.85 0.66 -8.31
C GLN A 217 -8.20 -0.38 -7.23
N VAL A 218 -7.20 -0.96 -6.57
CA VAL A 218 -7.43 -1.89 -5.45
C VAL A 218 -8.16 -1.21 -4.30
N ILE A 219 -7.68 -0.04 -3.85
CA ILE A 219 -8.29 0.73 -2.76
C ILE A 219 -9.75 1.05 -3.09
N HIS A 220 -10.04 1.50 -4.31
CA HIS A 220 -11.40 1.79 -4.74
C HIS A 220 -12.29 0.55 -4.77
N SER A 221 -11.77 -0.59 -5.24
CA SER A 221 -12.52 -1.84 -5.28
C SER A 221 -12.89 -2.38 -3.89
N GLU A 222 -11.98 -2.31 -2.93
CA GLU A 222 -12.26 -2.78 -1.55
C GLU A 222 -13.22 -1.85 -0.83
N ASN A 223 -13.07 -0.53 -0.98
CA ASN A 223 -13.98 0.45 -0.37
C ASN A 223 -15.42 0.34 -0.92
N ASN A 224 -15.57 0.01 -2.20
CA ASN A 224 -16.89 -0.23 -2.79
C ASN A 224 -17.51 -1.56 -2.31
N GLN A 225 -16.70 -2.59 -2.02
CA GLN A 225 -17.17 -3.86 -1.47
C GLN A 225 -17.61 -3.74 0.00
N GLU A 226 -16.97 -2.88 0.79
CA GLU A 226 -17.43 -2.59 2.17
C GLU A 226 -18.78 -1.85 2.23
N ALA A 227 -19.19 -1.19 1.13
CA ALA A 227 -20.42 -0.41 1.04
C ALA A 227 -21.64 -1.21 0.52
N ALA A 228 -21.46 -2.43 0.02
CA ALA A 228 -22.49 -3.31 -0.57
C ALA A 228 -22.89 -4.44 0.37
#